data_AF-A0A4Q3A849-F1
#
_entry.id   AF-A0A4Q3A849-F1
#
_cell.length_a   1.000
_cell.length_b   1.000
_cell.length_c   1.000
_cell.angle_alpha   90.00
_cell.angle_beta   90.00
_cell.angle_gamma   90.00
#
_symmetry.space_group_name_H-M   'P 1'
#
loop_
_entity.id
_entity.type
_entity.pdbx_description
1 polymer ?
#
loop_
_entity_poly.entity_id
_entity_poly.type
_entity_poly.pdbx_seq_one_letter_code
_entity_poly.pdbx_strand_id
1 'polypeptide(L)'
;TGNPRYKIPADNPWVGATSFNGLAVTPTNVRTEFWAVGLRNPWRFSFDRPTGDLWCGDVGGGSWEEINKVTKGSNYEWAYREGTGTGPKWNSRPSGWTGAQGPLYAYGHGSGTFQGNSVTGGVVYRGTTLPALTGRYIFADYSSGNIWAMNTTTAAVERISGEGNIAGFGLDPSNGDVLIADLNGQIRRLVTQAVDTGFPATLDDTGLFADVATLTPSAGLVAYDVNLPFWSDHAKKRRWFGIPSPTAKLGFQREGAWTTPAGTVWVKHFDMEMQRGTPASAKRLETRVFVRNASGAYGVSYRWNAAGTQATLVNEAGEEFDLSITVNGTPTNQRWRIPSRAECMTCHSSQAGLSLSFRTRQLNTTGQIGLDSGNFVQLLSDSGYLDGLDASPQTLAKHVPSTDAAYSLETRARAWLDVNCSYCHMDGGTAPVNFDARANVPLFDTDTVNIIPSSGVLHPDDRLLVPGHEERSVLVHRAAVRNGYTRMPPLASSVIDAAGIQLLQDWIESELANRQSFSSWTTEHLGERPPADQSPTADPDGDGRDNHTEFLEHTDPLVSDHGPALGAAFVGEDFKLTLPSLPGRGVSVERSSNLVNWSVWDIPGNDGLERSAATPWEIAAPPSGERHFFRATIEER
;
A
#
# COMPACT_ATOMS: atom_id res chain seq x y z
N THR A 1 -23.30 15.00 -39.94
CA THR A 1 -22.30 14.52 -40.91
C THR A 1 -21.07 15.42 -40.81
N GLY A 2 -20.04 14.97 -40.09
CA GLY A 2 -18.78 15.73 -39.99
C GLY A 2 -17.89 15.45 -41.19
N ASN A 3 -17.20 16.46 -41.71
CA ASN A 3 -16.14 16.26 -42.70
C ASN A 3 -14.88 15.79 -41.96
N PRO A 4 -14.46 14.52 -42.09
CA PRO A 4 -13.27 14.03 -41.40
C PRO A 4 -12.04 14.83 -41.88
N ARG A 5 -11.31 15.44 -40.96
CA ARG A 5 -10.08 16.21 -41.27
C ARG A 5 -8.85 15.30 -41.53
N TYR A 6 -9.07 14.07 -41.97
CA TYR A 6 -8.03 13.08 -42.28
C TYR A 6 -8.34 12.36 -43.60
N LYS A 7 -7.32 11.75 -44.21
CA LYS A 7 -7.46 10.87 -45.38
C LYS A 7 -6.88 9.51 -45.03
N ILE A 8 -7.56 8.45 -45.45
CA ILE A 8 -7.04 7.09 -45.37
C ILE A 8 -5.93 6.92 -46.42
N PRO A 9 -4.72 6.49 -46.04
CA PRO A 9 -3.68 6.15 -47.00
C PRO A 9 -4.19 5.10 -47.99
N ALA A 10 -3.95 5.30 -49.28
CA ALA A 10 -4.44 4.40 -50.32
C ALA A 10 -3.88 2.99 -50.18
N ASP A 11 -2.72 2.86 -49.53
CA ASP A 11 -2.05 1.61 -49.25
C ASP A 11 -2.45 1.02 -47.88
N ASN A 12 -3.37 1.60 -47.12
CA ASN A 12 -3.81 1.06 -45.84
C ASN A 12 -4.34 -0.39 -46.02
N PRO A 13 -3.91 -1.35 -45.17
CA PRO A 13 -4.12 -2.77 -45.46
C PRO A 13 -5.57 -3.25 -45.28
N TRP A 14 -6.47 -2.42 -44.73
CA TRP A 14 -7.92 -2.74 -44.68
C TRP A 14 -8.73 -2.08 -45.80
N VAL A 15 -8.13 -1.23 -46.63
CA VAL A 15 -8.80 -0.68 -47.81
C VAL A 15 -9.09 -1.80 -48.80
N GLY A 16 -10.38 -2.06 -49.06
CA GLY A 16 -10.81 -3.12 -49.98
C GLY A 16 -10.74 -4.54 -49.40
N ALA A 17 -10.51 -4.71 -48.09
CA ALA A 17 -10.44 -6.02 -47.47
C ALA A 17 -11.76 -6.79 -47.61
N THR A 18 -11.68 -8.03 -48.10
CA THR A 18 -12.81 -8.96 -48.30
C THR A 18 -12.83 -10.11 -47.29
N SER A 19 -11.77 -10.24 -46.49
CA SER A 19 -11.67 -11.23 -45.42
C SER A 19 -10.95 -10.68 -44.20
N PHE A 20 -11.33 -11.13 -43.01
CA PHE A 20 -10.63 -10.87 -41.75
C PHE A 20 -10.68 -12.13 -40.87
N ASN A 21 -9.51 -12.62 -40.44
CA ASN A 21 -9.40 -13.84 -39.61
C ASN A 21 -10.16 -15.06 -40.17
N GLY A 22 -10.15 -15.22 -41.50
CA GLY A 22 -10.79 -16.34 -42.18
C GLY A 22 -12.29 -16.18 -42.41
N LEU A 23 -12.86 -15.06 -41.96
CA LEU A 23 -14.27 -14.72 -42.17
C LEU A 23 -14.38 -13.73 -43.32
N ALA A 24 -15.36 -13.93 -44.21
CA ALA A 24 -15.68 -12.96 -45.23
C ALA A 24 -16.20 -11.67 -44.58
N VAL A 25 -15.70 -10.52 -45.04
CA VAL A 25 -16.18 -9.19 -44.64
C VAL A 25 -16.56 -8.39 -45.87
N THR A 26 -17.62 -7.58 -45.74
CA THR A 26 -18.02 -6.67 -46.82
C THR A 26 -17.13 -5.44 -46.80
N PRO A 27 -16.37 -5.12 -47.88
CA PRO A 27 -15.40 -4.02 -47.86
C PRO A 27 -15.97 -2.66 -47.44
N THR A 28 -17.23 -2.38 -47.79
CA THR A 28 -17.93 -1.13 -47.42
C THR A 28 -18.24 -1.02 -45.94
N ASN A 29 -18.20 -2.14 -45.21
CA ASN A 29 -18.47 -2.21 -43.77
C ASN A 29 -17.19 -2.27 -42.93
N VAL A 30 -16.02 -2.37 -43.58
CA VAL A 30 -14.72 -2.39 -42.90
C VAL A 30 -14.31 -0.97 -42.56
N ARG A 31 -13.93 -0.74 -41.29
CA ARG A 31 -13.27 0.50 -40.87
C ARG A 31 -11.84 0.50 -41.40
N THR A 32 -11.54 1.43 -42.30
CA THR A 32 -10.26 1.49 -43.02
C THR A 32 -9.22 2.35 -42.29
N GLU A 33 -9.59 2.88 -41.12
CA GLU A 33 -8.70 3.60 -40.21
C GLU A 33 -7.69 2.71 -39.48
N PHE A 34 -7.94 1.39 -39.40
CA PHE A 34 -7.05 0.48 -38.68
C PHE A 34 -5.67 0.40 -39.35
N TRP A 35 -4.61 0.26 -38.53
CA TRP A 35 -3.23 0.05 -39.00
C TRP A 35 -2.67 -1.30 -38.52
N ALA A 36 -3.04 -1.69 -37.30
CA ALA A 36 -2.83 -2.98 -36.67
C ALA A 36 -4.04 -3.26 -35.76
N VAL A 37 -4.26 -4.52 -35.41
CA VAL A 37 -5.33 -4.97 -34.52
C VAL A 37 -4.81 -6.00 -33.52
N GLY A 38 -5.65 -6.40 -32.55
CA GLY A 38 -5.33 -7.50 -31.63
C GLY A 38 -4.42 -7.14 -30.45
N LEU A 39 -4.15 -5.87 -30.19
CA LEU A 39 -3.54 -5.40 -28.94
C LEU A 39 -4.59 -5.42 -27.80
N ARG A 40 -4.16 -5.57 -26.54
CA ARG A 40 -5.04 -5.64 -25.37
C ARG A 40 -5.22 -4.29 -24.68
N ASN A 41 -4.13 -3.75 -24.17
CA ASN A 41 -4.05 -2.49 -23.44
C ASN A 41 -2.70 -1.81 -23.76
N PRO A 42 -2.56 -1.26 -24.98
CA PRO A 42 -1.34 -0.60 -25.40
C PRO A 42 -1.13 0.69 -24.59
N TRP A 43 -0.21 0.65 -23.62
CA TRP A 43 0.01 1.76 -22.68
C TRP A 43 0.81 2.91 -23.30
N ARG A 44 1.92 2.59 -23.97
CA ARG A 44 2.78 3.60 -24.64
C ARG A 44 3.31 3.12 -25.97
N PHE A 45 3.29 4.04 -26.93
CA PHE A 45 3.93 3.91 -28.23
C PHE A 45 5.17 4.80 -28.33
N SER A 46 6.15 4.37 -29.11
CA SER A 46 7.24 5.23 -29.57
C SER A 46 7.66 4.91 -31.00
N PHE A 47 8.11 5.96 -31.71
CA PHE A 47 8.70 5.81 -33.04
C PHE A 47 10.21 5.96 -32.96
N ASP A 48 10.91 4.99 -33.51
CA ASP A 48 12.34 5.11 -33.76
C ASP A 48 12.56 5.94 -35.03
N ARG A 49 12.83 7.24 -34.87
CA ARG A 49 12.82 8.22 -35.98
C ARG A 49 13.67 7.83 -37.20
N PRO A 50 14.90 7.28 -37.06
CA PRO A 50 15.70 6.90 -38.23
C PRO A 50 15.13 5.74 -39.04
N THR A 51 14.44 4.79 -38.41
CA THR A 51 13.91 3.59 -39.08
C THR A 51 12.42 3.72 -39.42
N GLY A 52 11.69 4.57 -38.71
CA GLY A 52 10.23 4.67 -38.77
C GLY A 52 9.52 3.54 -38.02
N ASP A 53 10.25 2.68 -37.29
CA ASP A 53 9.67 1.56 -36.57
C ASP A 53 8.78 2.04 -35.41
N LEU A 54 7.57 1.49 -35.32
CA LEU A 54 6.63 1.72 -34.22
C LEU A 54 6.78 0.62 -33.17
N TRP A 55 7.07 1.03 -31.94
CA TRP A 55 7.19 0.17 -30.77
C TRP A 55 6.01 0.41 -29.82
N CYS A 56 5.55 -0.64 -29.15
CA CYS A 56 4.42 -0.61 -28.23
C CYS A 56 4.70 -1.49 -27.01
N GLY A 57 4.49 -0.95 -25.81
CA GLY A 57 4.27 -1.78 -24.62
C GLY A 57 2.79 -2.10 -24.50
N ASP A 58 2.43 -3.39 -24.52
CA ASP A 58 1.05 -3.87 -24.42
C ASP A 58 0.86 -4.63 -23.12
N VAL A 59 0.02 -4.08 -22.23
CA VAL A 59 -0.17 -4.61 -20.87
C VAL A 59 -1.10 -5.81 -20.90
N GLY A 60 -0.68 -6.89 -20.25
CA GLY A 60 -1.39 -8.16 -20.19
C GLY A 60 -2.77 -8.13 -19.56
N GLY A 61 -3.48 -9.24 -19.68
CA GLY A 61 -4.72 -9.50 -18.97
C GLY A 61 -4.48 -10.02 -17.55
N GLY A 62 -3.52 -10.94 -17.40
CA GLY A 62 -3.20 -11.54 -16.11
C GLY A 62 -2.04 -12.55 -16.08
N SER A 63 -1.27 -12.72 -17.15
CA SER A 63 -0.15 -13.67 -17.14
C SER A 63 1.10 -13.20 -17.85
N TRP A 64 0.99 -12.32 -18.86
CA TRP A 64 2.14 -11.90 -19.67
C TRP A 64 2.08 -10.42 -20.01
N GLU A 65 3.25 -9.81 -20.01
CA GLU A 65 3.47 -8.45 -20.51
C GLU A 65 4.24 -8.51 -21.84
N GLU A 66 4.00 -7.55 -22.74
CA GLU A 66 4.50 -7.61 -24.11
C GLU A 66 5.18 -6.33 -24.62
N ILE A 67 6.26 -6.50 -25.38
CA ILE A 67 6.82 -5.49 -26.27
C ILE A 67 6.57 -5.91 -27.73
N ASN A 68 5.80 -5.07 -28.42
CA ASN A 68 5.37 -5.28 -29.79
C ASN A 68 6.07 -4.28 -30.74
N LYS A 69 6.60 -4.80 -31.86
CA LYS A 69 6.99 -3.97 -33.02
C LYS A 69 5.80 -3.92 -33.97
N VAL A 70 5.07 -2.81 -33.98
CA VAL A 70 3.79 -2.63 -34.68
C VAL A 70 4.03 -2.43 -36.17
N THR A 71 3.54 -3.36 -36.99
CA THR A 71 3.67 -3.27 -38.45
C THR A 71 2.32 -3.26 -39.17
N LYS A 72 2.36 -2.91 -40.45
CA LYS A 72 1.20 -2.75 -41.32
C LYS A 72 0.40 -4.05 -41.41
N GLY A 73 -0.87 -4.02 -40.99
CA GLY A 73 -1.78 -5.16 -41.14
C GLY A 73 -1.61 -6.23 -40.07
N SER A 74 -0.71 -6.03 -39.10
CA SER A 74 -0.43 -7.00 -38.04
C SER A 74 -1.62 -7.20 -37.13
N ASN A 75 -1.70 -8.41 -36.59
CA ASN A 75 -2.70 -8.84 -35.63
C ASN A 75 -2.04 -9.51 -34.42
N TYR A 76 -2.10 -8.86 -33.26
CA TYR A 76 -1.46 -9.32 -32.00
C TYR A 76 -2.31 -10.30 -31.19
N GLU A 77 -3.43 -10.73 -31.78
CA GLU A 77 -4.20 -11.90 -31.35
C GLU A 77 -4.94 -11.81 -30.01
N TRP A 78 -4.99 -10.68 -29.31
CA TRP A 78 -5.90 -10.52 -28.18
C TRP A 78 -7.38 -10.67 -28.62
N ALA A 79 -8.24 -11.41 -27.93
CA ALA A 79 -8.07 -12.07 -26.63
C ALA A 79 -7.76 -13.58 -26.72
N TYR A 80 -7.22 -14.06 -27.83
CA TYR A 80 -6.91 -15.46 -28.10
C TYR A 80 -5.50 -15.85 -27.67
N ARG A 81 -4.54 -14.92 -27.74
CA ARG A 81 -3.20 -15.06 -27.13
C ARG A 81 -2.96 -13.95 -26.11
N GLU A 82 -2.04 -14.23 -25.20
CA GLU A 82 -1.47 -13.30 -24.24
C GLU A 82 0.00 -13.69 -24.04
N GLY A 83 0.91 -12.81 -24.46
CA GLY A 83 2.33 -13.11 -24.59
C GLY A 83 2.60 -14.29 -25.51
N THR A 84 3.42 -15.21 -25.03
CA THR A 84 3.66 -16.49 -25.69
C THR A 84 2.61 -17.56 -25.37
N GLY A 85 1.62 -17.24 -24.52
CA GLY A 85 0.61 -18.16 -24.00
C GLY A 85 -0.76 -18.04 -24.66
N THR A 86 -1.74 -18.73 -24.06
CA THR A 86 -3.15 -18.71 -24.46
C THR A 86 -3.89 -17.58 -23.75
N GLY A 87 -4.64 -16.78 -24.51
CA GLY A 87 -5.53 -15.76 -23.97
C GLY A 87 -6.90 -16.35 -23.55
N PRO A 88 -7.75 -15.54 -22.90
CA PRO A 88 -9.02 -16.01 -22.31
C PRO A 88 -10.03 -16.55 -23.32
N LYS A 89 -9.90 -16.22 -24.62
CA LYS A 89 -10.78 -16.72 -25.69
C LYS A 89 -10.13 -17.82 -26.55
N TRP A 90 -8.98 -18.37 -26.16
CA TRP A 90 -8.21 -19.35 -26.94
C TRP A 90 -9.07 -20.46 -27.57
N ASN A 91 -9.98 -21.07 -26.80
CA ASN A 91 -10.83 -22.18 -27.27
C ASN A 91 -11.84 -21.80 -28.38
N SER A 92 -12.03 -20.51 -28.62
CA SER A 92 -12.91 -19.96 -29.66
C SER A 92 -12.15 -19.32 -30.81
N ARG A 93 -10.82 -19.54 -30.90
CA ARG A 93 -9.96 -18.96 -31.92
C ARG A 93 -10.38 -19.43 -33.33
N PRO A 94 -10.72 -18.51 -34.25
CA PRO A 94 -10.99 -18.85 -35.65
C PRO A 94 -9.81 -19.58 -36.30
N SER A 95 -10.07 -20.43 -37.30
CA SER A 95 -9.01 -21.24 -37.95
C SER A 95 -8.22 -20.50 -39.04
N GLY A 96 -8.68 -19.34 -39.52
CA GLY A 96 -8.13 -18.64 -40.69
C GLY A 96 -7.41 -17.32 -40.41
N TRP A 97 -6.63 -17.22 -39.33
CA TRP A 97 -5.92 -15.99 -38.98
C TRP A 97 -4.94 -15.53 -40.07
N THR A 98 -4.97 -14.22 -40.34
CA THR A 98 -4.09 -13.55 -41.29
C THR A 98 -3.33 -12.44 -40.57
N GLY A 99 -2.04 -12.29 -40.81
CA GLY A 99 -1.22 -11.23 -40.19
C GLY A 99 -0.90 -11.45 -38.71
N ALA A 100 -1.04 -12.68 -38.21
CA ALA A 100 -0.70 -13.02 -36.83
C ALA A 100 0.78 -12.71 -36.56
N GLN A 101 1.02 -11.84 -35.57
CA GLN A 101 2.35 -11.43 -35.17
C GLN A 101 2.42 -11.46 -33.65
N GLY A 102 3.28 -12.34 -33.13
CA GLY A 102 3.56 -12.38 -31.70
C GLY A 102 4.43 -11.19 -31.25
N PRO A 103 4.56 -11.03 -29.93
CA PRO A 103 5.44 -10.01 -29.37
C PRO A 103 6.90 -10.28 -29.73
N LEU A 104 7.68 -9.19 -29.86
CA LEU A 104 9.12 -9.32 -30.03
C LEU A 104 9.77 -9.81 -28.73
N TYR A 105 9.23 -9.36 -27.59
CA TYR A 105 9.59 -9.85 -26.28
C TYR A 105 8.35 -9.94 -25.40
N ALA A 106 8.23 -11.03 -24.65
CA ALA A 106 7.21 -11.19 -23.63
C ALA A 106 7.84 -11.73 -22.35
N TYR A 107 7.31 -11.30 -21.22
CA TYR A 107 7.73 -11.77 -19.91
C TYR A 107 6.53 -12.06 -19.02
N GLY A 108 6.68 -13.06 -18.15
CA GLY A 108 5.59 -13.50 -17.29
C GLY A 108 5.36 -12.55 -16.12
N HIS A 109 4.12 -12.53 -15.63
CA HIS A 109 3.78 -11.94 -14.34
C HIS A 109 4.61 -12.54 -13.22
N GLY A 110 5.08 -11.68 -12.32
CA GLY A 110 6.01 -12.07 -11.27
C GLY A 110 6.94 -10.93 -10.87
N SER A 111 8.02 -11.28 -10.18
CA SER A 111 8.92 -10.31 -9.55
C SER A 111 10.41 -10.59 -9.84
N GLY A 112 10.72 -11.69 -10.54
CA GLY A 112 12.09 -11.99 -10.98
C GLY A 112 12.71 -10.91 -11.88
N THR A 113 14.03 -11.03 -12.10
CA THR A 113 14.83 -10.10 -12.92
C THR A 113 14.29 -9.86 -14.32
N PHE A 114 13.57 -10.83 -14.88
CA PHE A 114 12.93 -10.77 -16.21
C PHE A 114 11.44 -11.11 -16.10
N GLN A 115 10.79 -10.60 -15.06
CA GLN A 115 9.35 -10.67 -14.82
C GLN A 115 8.86 -9.29 -14.37
N GLY A 116 7.54 -9.11 -14.39
CA GLY A 116 6.87 -7.87 -14.01
C GLY A 116 5.38 -7.96 -14.32
N ASN A 117 4.58 -6.96 -13.93
CA ASN A 117 3.12 -7.08 -13.90
C ASN A 117 2.40 -5.97 -14.68
N SER A 118 3.13 -5.01 -15.25
CA SER A 118 2.57 -3.91 -16.01
C SER A 118 3.67 -3.22 -16.82
N VAL A 119 3.79 -3.56 -18.10
CA VAL A 119 4.79 -2.97 -19.00
C VAL A 119 4.48 -1.52 -19.30
N THR A 120 5.49 -0.66 -19.13
CA THR A 120 5.37 0.77 -19.43
C THR A 120 5.63 1.08 -20.91
N GLY A 121 6.28 0.17 -21.63
CA GLY A 121 6.85 0.48 -22.95
C GLY A 121 8.13 1.33 -22.81
N GLY A 122 8.57 1.95 -23.90
CA GLY A 122 9.94 2.44 -23.97
C GLY A 122 10.29 3.24 -25.23
N VAL A 123 11.58 3.47 -25.43
CA VAL A 123 12.16 4.21 -26.57
C VAL A 123 13.43 3.53 -27.09
N VAL A 124 13.70 3.62 -28.39
CA VAL A 124 15.01 3.22 -28.94
C VAL A 124 16.03 4.32 -28.64
N TYR A 125 17.12 3.98 -27.95
CA TYR A 125 18.15 4.95 -27.60
C TYR A 125 19.02 5.28 -28.81
N ARG A 126 19.09 6.56 -29.17
CA ARG A 126 19.89 7.09 -30.29
C ARG A 126 20.90 8.16 -29.85
N GLY A 127 21.01 8.43 -28.55
CA GLY A 127 21.99 9.35 -27.99
C GLY A 127 23.41 8.79 -27.97
N THR A 128 24.35 9.63 -27.54
CA THR A 128 25.79 9.32 -27.51
C THR A 128 26.37 9.20 -26.09
N THR A 129 25.64 9.65 -25.08
CA THR A 129 26.06 9.63 -23.67
C THR A 129 26.18 8.21 -23.10
N LEU A 130 25.40 7.25 -23.62
CA LEU A 130 25.39 5.84 -23.20
C LEU A 130 25.71 4.91 -24.39
N PRO A 131 26.95 4.89 -24.92
CA PRO A 131 27.27 4.18 -26.17
C PRO A 131 26.91 2.69 -26.18
N ALA A 132 26.99 2.02 -25.03
CA ALA A 132 26.63 0.60 -24.89
C ALA A 132 25.14 0.32 -25.16
N LEU A 133 24.28 1.34 -25.04
CA LEU A 133 22.83 1.23 -25.23
C LEU A 133 22.38 1.70 -26.62
N THR A 134 23.28 2.25 -27.45
CA THR A 134 22.88 2.81 -28.75
C THR A 134 22.21 1.75 -29.63
N GLY A 135 21.01 2.05 -30.10
CA GLY A 135 20.17 1.16 -30.91
C GLY A 135 19.40 0.09 -30.12
N ARG A 136 19.54 0.03 -28.79
CA ARG A 136 18.71 -0.79 -27.91
C ARG A 136 17.38 -0.10 -27.63
N TYR A 137 16.33 -0.90 -27.45
CA TYR A 137 15.04 -0.43 -26.95
C TYR A 137 15.06 -0.47 -25.42
N ILE A 138 14.94 0.70 -24.79
CA ILE A 138 14.94 0.86 -23.33
C ILE A 138 13.51 0.92 -22.86
N PHE A 139 13.12 0.02 -21.97
CA PHE A 139 11.76 -0.12 -21.48
C PHE A 139 11.74 -0.52 -20.00
N ALA A 140 10.58 -0.41 -19.37
CA ALA A 140 10.42 -0.77 -17.97
C ALA A 140 9.06 -1.40 -17.68
N ASP A 141 8.96 -1.91 -16.46
CA ASP A 141 7.73 -2.41 -15.84
C ASP A 141 7.38 -1.55 -14.62
N TYR A 142 6.14 -1.07 -14.56
CA TYR A 142 5.66 -0.18 -13.50
C TYR A 142 5.73 -0.83 -12.12
N SER A 143 5.31 -2.10 -12.01
CA SER A 143 5.14 -2.76 -10.71
C SER A 143 6.45 -3.26 -10.11
N SER A 144 7.28 -3.92 -10.90
CA SER A 144 8.59 -4.43 -10.44
C SER A 144 9.66 -3.34 -10.38
N GLY A 145 9.45 -2.25 -11.12
CA GLY A 145 10.41 -1.16 -11.30
C GLY A 145 11.64 -1.58 -12.13
N ASN A 146 11.63 -2.76 -12.77
CA ASN A 146 12.75 -3.19 -13.59
C ASN A 146 12.90 -2.30 -14.82
N ILE A 147 14.13 -1.93 -15.16
CA ILE A 147 14.49 -1.24 -16.40
C ILE A 147 15.41 -2.14 -17.21
N TRP A 148 15.05 -2.36 -18.47
CA TRP A 148 15.77 -3.24 -19.37
C TRP A 148 16.20 -2.55 -20.66
N ALA A 149 17.25 -3.09 -21.27
CA ALA A 149 17.65 -2.79 -22.63
C ALA A 149 17.48 -4.04 -23.52
N MET A 150 16.70 -3.92 -24.58
CA MET A 150 16.49 -4.98 -25.55
C MET A 150 17.24 -4.68 -26.85
N ASN A 151 17.92 -5.69 -27.39
CA ASN A 151 18.42 -5.65 -28.76
C ASN A 151 17.23 -5.67 -29.74
N THR A 152 17.11 -4.63 -30.56
CA THR A 152 15.97 -4.43 -31.47
C THR A 152 15.91 -5.44 -32.63
N THR A 153 16.97 -6.22 -32.85
CA THR A 153 17.05 -7.26 -33.89
C THR A 153 16.93 -8.67 -33.32
N THR A 154 17.66 -8.98 -32.25
CA THR A 154 17.71 -10.34 -31.68
C THR A 154 16.71 -10.59 -30.56
N ALA A 155 16.03 -9.53 -30.07
CA ALA A 155 15.20 -9.54 -28.88
C ALA A 155 15.92 -9.95 -27.59
N ALA A 156 17.26 -10.00 -27.58
CA ALA A 156 18.02 -10.27 -26.36
C ALA A 156 17.85 -9.11 -25.37
N VAL A 157 17.45 -9.44 -24.14
CA VAL A 157 17.15 -8.46 -23.08
C VAL A 157 18.19 -8.57 -21.97
N GLU A 158 18.65 -7.42 -21.49
CA GLU A 158 19.45 -7.30 -20.27
C GLU A 158 18.79 -6.30 -19.32
N ARG A 159 18.83 -6.60 -18.01
CA ARG A 159 18.41 -5.64 -16.99
C ARG A 159 19.54 -4.66 -16.74
N ILE A 160 19.24 -3.36 -16.83
CA ILE A 160 20.25 -2.30 -16.74
C ILE A 160 20.13 -1.44 -15.49
N SER A 161 18.94 -1.38 -14.86
CA SER A 161 18.70 -0.64 -13.62
C SER A 161 17.32 -1.02 -13.04
N GLY A 162 16.92 -0.36 -11.95
CA GLY A 162 15.54 -0.39 -11.47
C GLY A 162 15.13 0.90 -10.77
N GLU A 163 13.89 1.32 -11.00
CA GLU A 163 13.25 2.49 -10.41
C GLU A 163 11.73 2.26 -10.34
N GLY A 164 11.09 2.66 -9.24
CA GLY A 164 9.65 2.46 -9.07
C GLY A 164 8.79 3.47 -9.83
N ASN A 165 7.50 3.16 -10.02
CA ASN A 165 6.46 4.07 -10.51
C ASN A 165 6.67 4.64 -11.94
N ILE A 166 7.49 3.99 -12.78
CA ILE A 166 7.80 4.48 -14.13
C ILE A 166 6.56 4.43 -15.02
N ALA A 167 6.11 5.59 -15.48
CA ALA A 167 4.87 5.77 -16.25
C ALA A 167 5.11 6.10 -17.74
N GLY A 168 6.32 6.50 -18.10
CA GLY A 168 6.67 6.79 -19.49
C GLY A 168 8.14 7.10 -19.73
N PHE A 169 8.49 7.12 -21.01
CA PHE A 169 9.82 7.46 -21.49
C PHE A 169 9.75 8.59 -22.52
N GLY A 170 10.83 9.36 -22.61
CA GLY A 170 11.06 10.37 -23.62
C GLY A 170 12.51 10.37 -24.06
N LEU A 171 12.79 11.10 -25.14
CA LEU A 171 14.14 11.40 -25.56
C LEU A 171 14.35 12.90 -25.44
N ASP A 172 15.44 13.31 -24.80
CA ASP A 172 15.86 14.71 -24.78
C ASP A 172 16.14 15.17 -26.22
N PRO A 173 15.44 16.17 -26.75
CA PRO A 173 15.57 16.57 -28.14
C PRO A 173 16.94 17.18 -28.47
N SER A 174 17.72 17.60 -27.46
CA SER A 174 19.03 18.23 -27.66
C SER A 174 20.16 17.21 -27.88
N ASN A 175 20.08 16.05 -27.24
CA ASN A 175 21.19 15.09 -27.23
C ASN A 175 20.76 13.61 -27.36
N GLY A 176 19.45 13.33 -27.36
CA GLY A 176 18.89 11.98 -27.47
C GLY A 176 18.97 11.15 -26.19
N ASP A 177 19.25 11.76 -25.03
CA ASP A 177 19.28 11.07 -23.74
C ASP A 177 17.91 10.54 -23.34
N VAL A 178 17.88 9.38 -22.69
CA VAL A 178 16.63 8.79 -22.18
C VAL A 178 16.16 9.57 -20.97
N LEU A 179 14.94 10.09 -21.06
CA LEU A 179 14.19 10.68 -19.96
C LEU A 179 13.10 9.70 -19.51
N ILE A 180 12.86 9.65 -18.20
CA ILE A 180 11.91 8.75 -17.55
C ILE A 180 10.93 9.64 -16.76
N ALA A 181 9.63 9.41 -16.93
CA ALA A 181 8.59 10.08 -16.15
C ALA A 181 7.92 9.09 -15.20
N ASP A 182 7.63 9.51 -13.97
CA ASP A 182 6.85 8.73 -12.99
C ASP A 182 5.49 9.37 -12.69
N LEU A 183 4.59 8.61 -12.05
CA LEU A 183 3.26 9.10 -11.66
C LEU A 183 3.30 10.10 -10.49
N ASN A 184 4.46 10.31 -9.88
CA ASN A 184 4.64 11.30 -8.81
C ASN A 184 5.06 12.67 -9.37
N GLY A 185 5.03 12.84 -10.69
CA GLY A 185 5.32 14.11 -11.38
C GLY A 185 6.82 14.38 -11.57
N GLN A 186 7.69 13.38 -11.40
CA GLN A 186 9.13 13.55 -11.60
C GLN A 186 9.55 13.19 -13.03
N ILE A 187 10.55 13.93 -13.55
CA ILE A 187 11.27 13.58 -14.76
C ILE A 187 12.72 13.33 -14.39
N ARG A 188 13.22 12.14 -14.71
CA ARG A 188 14.59 11.67 -14.43
C ARG A 188 15.32 11.43 -15.73
N ARG A 189 16.66 11.48 -15.70
CA ARG A 189 17.52 11.13 -16.84
C ARG A 189 18.25 9.84 -16.53
N LEU A 190 18.25 8.90 -17.47
CA LEU A 190 19.08 7.70 -17.35
C LEU A 190 20.55 8.09 -17.57
N VAL A 191 21.40 7.77 -16.59
CA VAL A 191 22.83 8.05 -16.61
C VAL A 191 23.61 6.80 -16.26
N THR A 192 24.89 6.76 -16.60
CA THR A 192 25.80 5.79 -15.99
C THR A 192 26.09 6.21 -14.56
N GLN A 193 26.05 5.25 -13.65
CA GLN A 193 26.54 5.40 -12.30
C GLN A 193 27.57 4.31 -12.07
N ALA A 194 28.70 4.64 -11.43
CA ALA A 194 29.55 3.60 -10.88
C ALA A 194 28.71 2.82 -9.86
N VAL A 195 28.51 1.52 -10.07
CA VAL A 195 27.77 0.68 -9.13
C VAL A 195 28.42 0.88 -7.76
N ASP A 196 27.62 1.30 -6.78
CA ASP A 196 28.10 1.40 -5.42
C ASP A 196 28.33 -0.04 -4.92
N THR A 197 29.56 -0.51 -5.06
CA THR A 197 30.02 -1.78 -4.49
C THR A 197 30.24 -1.66 -2.97
N GLY A 198 29.90 -0.52 -2.37
CA GLY A 198 30.08 -0.22 -0.95
C GLY A 198 29.05 -0.88 -0.02
N PHE A 199 28.07 -1.63 -0.53
CA PHE A 199 27.23 -2.43 0.36
C PHE A 199 28.03 -3.58 0.96
N PRO A 200 27.97 -3.79 2.29
CA PRO A 200 28.60 -4.94 2.92
C PRO A 200 28.17 -6.25 2.26
N ALA A 201 29.13 -7.15 1.98
CA ALA A 201 28.84 -8.40 1.27
C ALA A 201 28.11 -9.41 2.15
N THR A 202 28.38 -9.37 3.46
CA THR A 202 27.72 -10.18 4.48
C THR A 202 27.04 -9.31 5.54
N LEU A 203 26.15 -9.92 6.32
CA LEU A 203 25.53 -9.24 7.45
C LEU A 203 26.54 -8.90 8.55
N ASP A 204 27.59 -9.70 8.70
CA ASP A 204 28.72 -9.41 9.61
C ASP A 204 29.43 -8.11 9.22
N ASP A 205 29.71 -7.94 7.93
CA ASP A 205 30.42 -6.77 7.40
C ASP A 205 29.65 -5.45 7.65
N THR A 206 28.36 -5.51 8.02
CA THR A 206 27.57 -4.33 8.38
C THR A 206 27.92 -3.75 9.74
N GLY A 207 28.48 -4.56 10.65
CA GLY A 207 28.72 -4.18 12.04
C GLY A 207 27.45 -3.99 12.89
N LEU A 208 26.26 -4.32 12.36
CA LEU A 208 24.98 -4.14 13.07
C LEU A 208 24.84 -5.09 14.27
N PHE A 209 25.43 -6.28 14.18
CA PHE A 209 25.36 -7.30 15.22
C PHE A 209 26.76 -7.59 15.74
N ALA A 210 26.93 -7.60 17.06
CA ALA A 210 28.14 -8.05 17.72
C ALA A 210 28.33 -9.56 17.59
N ASP A 211 27.22 -10.28 17.44
CA ASP A 211 27.18 -11.70 17.07
C ASP A 211 26.02 -11.94 16.10
N VAL A 212 26.35 -12.18 14.82
CA VAL A 212 25.37 -12.48 13.78
C VAL A 212 24.68 -13.82 14.05
N ALA A 213 25.37 -14.82 14.58
CA ALA A 213 24.81 -16.15 14.81
C ALA A 213 23.69 -16.13 15.85
N THR A 214 23.67 -15.19 16.79
CA THR A 214 22.55 -14.99 17.73
C THR A 214 21.68 -13.77 17.40
N LEU A 215 22.13 -12.91 16.48
CA LEU A 215 21.59 -11.57 16.25
C LEU A 215 21.66 -10.70 17.52
N THR A 216 22.75 -10.84 18.27
CA THR A 216 23.05 -9.93 19.38
C THR A 216 23.39 -8.56 18.81
N PRO A 217 22.60 -7.50 19.09
CA PRO A 217 22.82 -6.19 18.51
C PRO A 217 24.16 -5.59 18.98
N SER A 218 24.84 -4.88 18.09
CA SER A 218 25.96 -4.00 18.45
C SER A 218 25.47 -2.83 19.33
N ALA A 219 26.39 -2.23 20.08
CA ALA A 219 26.07 -1.03 20.86
C ALA A 219 25.47 0.07 19.97
N GLY A 220 24.35 0.66 20.40
CA GLY A 220 23.62 1.68 19.64
C GLY A 220 22.54 1.14 18.70
N LEU A 221 22.45 -0.18 18.51
CA LEU A 221 21.33 -0.81 17.80
C LEU A 221 20.27 -1.27 18.81
N VAL A 222 19.12 -0.59 18.83
CA VAL A 222 18.07 -0.77 19.83
C VAL A 222 16.94 -1.64 19.28
N ALA A 223 16.62 -2.71 19.98
CA ALA A 223 15.50 -3.58 19.63
C ALA A 223 14.16 -2.89 19.91
N TYR A 224 13.16 -3.15 19.07
CA TYR A 224 11.80 -2.67 19.30
C TYR A 224 10.77 -3.63 18.71
N ASP A 225 9.54 -3.52 19.22
CA ASP A 225 8.38 -4.16 18.61
C ASP A 225 7.31 -3.13 18.24
N VAL A 226 6.28 -3.60 17.57
CA VAL A 226 5.17 -2.79 17.08
C VAL A 226 3.84 -3.44 17.45
N ASN A 227 2.82 -2.63 17.68
CA ASN A 227 1.50 -3.12 18.06
C ASN A 227 0.90 -4.12 17.05
N LEU A 228 0.97 -3.80 15.75
CA LEU A 228 0.37 -4.61 14.69
C LEU A 228 1.36 -4.80 13.53
N PRO A 229 2.09 -5.93 13.46
CA PRO A 229 2.95 -6.21 12.32
C PRO A 229 2.13 -6.39 11.04
N PHE A 230 2.51 -5.70 9.96
CA PHE A 230 1.95 -5.96 8.61
C PHE A 230 2.07 -7.45 8.24
N TRP A 231 1.22 -7.96 7.36
CA TRP A 231 1.26 -9.38 6.97
C TRP A 231 2.54 -9.73 6.21
N SER A 232 3.12 -10.90 6.46
CA SER A 232 4.37 -11.36 5.82
C SER A 232 4.42 -12.88 5.71
N ASP A 233 3.33 -13.49 5.23
CA ASP A 233 3.22 -14.93 4.99
C ASP A 233 3.54 -15.82 6.20
N HIS A 234 3.09 -15.40 7.39
CA HIS A 234 3.39 -15.99 8.70
C HIS A 234 4.84 -15.83 9.22
N ALA A 235 5.72 -15.09 8.53
CA ALA A 235 7.05 -14.84 9.04
C ALA A 235 7.00 -14.08 10.37
N LYS A 236 7.79 -14.55 11.35
CA LYS A 236 8.02 -13.87 12.62
C LYS A 236 9.08 -12.80 12.40
N LYS A 237 8.88 -11.64 13.01
CA LYS A 237 9.73 -10.47 12.78
C LYS A 237 10.39 -10.01 14.06
N ARG A 238 11.67 -9.69 13.96
CA ARG A 238 12.43 -8.94 14.96
C ARG A 238 12.92 -7.65 14.32
N ARG A 239 12.98 -6.57 15.09
CA ARG A 239 13.31 -5.24 14.57
C ARG A 239 14.29 -4.53 15.46
N TRP A 240 15.11 -3.72 14.82
CA TRP A 240 16.02 -2.81 15.50
C TRP A 240 16.10 -1.49 14.76
N PHE A 241 16.49 -0.44 15.46
CA PHE A 241 16.85 0.84 14.87
C PHE A 241 18.14 1.37 15.49
N GLY A 242 18.86 2.21 14.75
CA GLY A 242 20.04 2.94 15.22
C GLY A 242 20.03 4.36 14.66
N ILE A 243 20.49 5.32 15.47
CA ILE A 243 20.62 6.74 15.07
C ILE A 243 22.10 7.10 14.88
N PRO A 244 22.44 8.08 14.04
CA PRO A 244 23.81 8.34 13.60
C PRO A 244 24.74 8.85 14.72
N SER A 245 24.19 9.44 15.78
CA SER A 245 24.96 9.89 16.94
C SER A 245 24.08 9.94 18.19
N PRO A 246 24.68 9.93 19.40
CA PRO A 246 23.93 10.08 20.66
C PRO A 246 23.19 11.42 20.82
N THR A 247 23.55 12.43 20.02
CA THR A 247 22.91 13.75 20.04
C THR A 247 21.81 13.90 19.00
N ALA A 248 21.74 12.99 18.03
CA ALA A 248 20.68 13.00 17.04
C ALA A 248 19.34 12.60 17.67
N LYS A 249 18.24 13.16 17.17
CA LYS A 249 16.89 12.92 17.71
C LYS A 249 15.93 12.54 16.60
N LEU A 250 15.00 11.66 16.93
CA LEU A 250 13.77 11.42 16.19
C LEU A 250 12.79 12.54 16.55
N GLY A 251 12.11 13.13 15.58
CA GLY A 251 11.07 14.12 15.86
C GLY A 251 9.71 13.44 15.94
N PHE A 252 9.09 13.56 17.11
CA PHE A 252 7.75 13.05 17.38
C PHE A 252 6.71 13.64 16.42
N GLN A 253 5.74 12.82 16.04
CA GLN A 253 4.48 13.25 15.44
C GLN A 253 3.36 12.44 16.06
N ARG A 254 2.27 13.09 16.50
CA ARG A 254 1.11 12.39 17.08
C ARG A 254 0.48 11.43 16.07
N GLU A 255 0.28 11.92 14.84
CA GLU A 255 -0.20 11.15 13.68
C GLU A 255 0.80 11.23 12.53
N GLY A 256 0.81 10.22 11.66
CA GLY A 256 1.71 10.18 10.51
C GLY A 256 3.14 9.73 10.83
N ALA A 257 4.07 10.03 9.92
CA ALA A 257 5.45 9.56 10.00
C ALA A 257 6.32 10.49 10.85
N TRP A 258 7.20 9.91 11.66
CA TRP A 258 8.16 10.67 12.45
C TRP A 258 9.28 11.25 11.58
N THR A 259 9.84 12.38 11.98
CA THR A 259 11.05 12.88 11.35
C THR A 259 12.26 12.12 11.88
N THR A 260 13.18 11.79 10.98
CA THR A 260 14.32 10.92 11.28
C THR A 260 15.60 11.60 10.80
N PRO A 261 16.73 11.51 11.50
CA PRO A 261 17.99 12.12 11.06
C PRO A 261 18.65 11.31 9.93
N ALA A 262 19.56 11.96 9.18
CA ALA A 262 20.29 11.27 8.12
C ALA A 262 21.35 10.36 8.76
N GLY A 263 21.45 9.12 8.28
CA GLY A 263 22.25 8.06 8.89
C GLY A 263 21.46 7.15 9.85
N THR A 264 20.16 7.38 10.04
CA THR A 264 19.31 6.43 10.78
C THR A 264 19.17 5.13 10.00
N VAL A 265 19.29 4.01 10.72
CA VAL A 265 19.19 2.66 10.18
C VAL A 265 18.05 1.93 10.86
N TRP A 266 17.28 1.16 10.07
CA TRP A 266 16.31 0.19 10.56
C TRP A 266 16.67 -1.20 10.05
N VAL A 267 16.57 -2.18 10.93
CA VAL A 267 16.83 -3.58 10.63
C VAL A 267 15.56 -4.37 10.89
N LYS A 268 15.17 -5.22 9.94
CA LYS A 268 14.03 -6.12 10.07
C LYS A 268 14.48 -7.53 9.70
N HIS A 269 14.40 -8.44 10.66
CA HIS A 269 14.77 -9.84 10.49
C HIS A 269 13.52 -10.72 10.41
N PHE A 270 13.56 -11.72 9.54
CA PHE A 270 12.44 -12.61 9.25
C PHE A 270 12.82 -14.07 9.51
N ASP A 271 12.08 -14.68 10.43
CA ASP A 271 12.12 -16.11 10.74
C ASP A 271 10.84 -16.78 10.22
N MET A 272 10.92 -18.03 9.78
CA MET A 272 9.78 -18.81 9.35
C MET A 272 9.76 -20.17 10.03
N GLU A 273 8.63 -20.49 10.67
CA GLU A 273 8.36 -21.84 11.17
C GLU A 273 8.25 -22.83 10.01
N MET A 274 9.18 -23.79 9.94
CA MET A 274 9.13 -24.85 8.93
C MET A 274 8.01 -25.86 9.20
N GLN A 275 7.53 -25.92 10.44
CA GLN A 275 6.31 -26.60 10.84
C GLN A 275 5.40 -25.59 11.52
N ARG A 276 4.27 -25.27 10.88
CA ARG A 276 3.33 -24.24 11.34
C ARG A 276 2.86 -24.53 12.76
N GLY A 277 2.96 -23.53 13.64
CA GLY A 277 2.59 -23.64 15.06
C GLY A 277 3.66 -24.27 15.94
N THR A 278 4.85 -24.55 15.41
CA THR A 278 5.99 -25.11 16.16
C THR A 278 7.17 -24.14 16.12
N PRO A 279 7.30 -23.21 17.10
CA PRO A 279 8.35 -22.18 17.09
C PRO A 279 9.78 -22.73 16.99
N ALA A 280 10.06 -23.89 17.58
CA ALA A 280 11.38 -24.54 17.52
C ALA A 280 11.79 -24.98 16.11
N SER A 281 10.84 -25.07 15.17
CA SER A 281 11.12 -25.37 13.75
C SER A 281 11.54 -24.15 12.93
N ALA A 282 11.61 -22.97 13.55
CA ALA A 282 11.87 -21.73 12.85
C ALA A 282 13.27 -21.70 12.21
N LYS A 283 13.34 -21.20 10.98
CA LYS A 283 14.58 -20.92 10.27
C LYS A 283 14.64 -19.45 9.86
N ARG A 284 15.85 -18.91 9.88
CA ARG A 284 16.16 -17.56 9.40
C ARG A 284 16.04 -17.53 7.88
N LEU A 285 15.30 -16.57 7.36
CA LEU A 285 15.13 -16.39 5.91
C LEU A 285 15.95 -15.21 5.39
N GLU A 286 15.67 -14.04 5.95
CA GLU A 286 16.29 -12.78 5.50
C GLU A 286 16.46 -11.77 6.63
N THR A 287 17.41 -10.86 6.45
CA THR A 287 17.54 -9.62 7.23
C THR A 287 17.55 -8.44 6.26
N ARG A 288 16.60 -7.52 6.40
CA ARG A 288 16.54 -6.28 5.62
C ARG A 288 17.12 -5.13 6.43
N VAL A 289 17.95 -4.32 5.77
CA VAL A 289 18.57 -3.12 6.32
C VAL A 289 18.12 -1.94 5.47
N PHE A 290 17.47 -0.98 6.11
CA PHE A 290 17.00 0.26 5.49
C PHE A 290 17.74 1.44 6.11
N VAL A 291 18.30 2.30 5.28
CA VAL A 291 19.15 3.41 5.71
C VAL A 291 18.60 4.71 5.15
N ARG A 292 18.32 5.68 6.02
CA ARG A 292 18.08 7.06 5.60
C ARG A 292 19.42 7.72 5.35
N ASN A 293 19.64 8.26 4.16
CA ASN A 293 20.84 9.04 3.85
C ASN A 293 20.48 10.54 3.78
N ALA A 294 21.46 11.39 3.45
CA ALA A 294 21.25 12.84 3.43
C ALA A 294 20.24 13.30 2.36
N SER A 295 20.04 12.51 1.31
CA SER A 295 19.25 12.86 0.12
C SER A 295 18.02 11.97 -0.10
N GLY A 296 17.71 11.06 0.82
CA GLY A 296 16.67 10.04 0.64
C GLY A 296 16.93 8.81 1.50
N ALA A 297 16.77 7.62 0.93
CA ALA A 297 17.02 6.37 1.61
C ALA A 297 17.32 5.24 0.62
N TYR A 298 17.86 4.13 1.13
CA TYR A 298 18.00 2.89 0.38
C TYR A 298 17.73 1.69 1.29
N GLY A 299 17.30 0.58 0.68
CA GLY A 299 17.13 -0.71 1.33
C GLY A 299 17.98 -1.79 0.68
N VAL A 300 18.60 -2.63 1.49
CA VAL A 300 19.28 -3.86 1.06
C VAL A 300 18.83 -5.04 1.92
N SER A 301 18.89 -6.23 1.35
CA SER A 301 18.47 -7.46 2.02
C SER A 301 19.62 -8.47 2.02
N TYR A 302 19.72 -9.25 3.09
CA TYR A 302 20.69 -10.32 3.25
C TYR A 302 19.95 -11.64 3.41
N ARG A 303 20.29 -12.64 2.59
CA ARG A 303 19.68 -13.97 2.65
C ARG A 303 20.50 -14.88 3.55
N TRP A 304 19.83 -15.56 4.47
CA TRP A 304 20.48 -16.50 5.38
C TRP A 304 20.81 -17.82 4.69
N ASN A 305 21.96 -18.39 5.06
CA ASN A 305 22.31 -19.75 4.68
C ASN A 305 21.43 -20.78 5.42
N ALA A 306 21.38 -22.02 4.92
CA ALA A 306 20.56 -23.07 5.51
C ALA A 306 20.92 -23.44 6.96
N ALA A 307 22.17 -23.17 7.37
CA ALA A 307 22.65 -23.39 8.73
C ALA A 307 22.23 -22.28 9.71
N GLY A 308 21.74 -21.14 9.21
CA GLY A 308 21.38 -19.98 10.02
C GLY A 308 22.56 -19.25 10.65
N THR A 309 23.78 -19.42 10.12
CA THR A 309 25.02 -18.89 10.72
C THR A 309 25.52 -17.60 10.09
N GLN A 310 25.15 -17.32 8.84
CA GLN A 310 25.57 -16.11 8.11
C GLN A 310 24.51 -15.74 7.08
N ALA A 311 24.47 -14.46 6.71
CA ALA A 311 23.64 -13.97 5.63
C ALA A 311 24.45 -13.14 4.62
N THR A 312 24.17 -13.33 3.33
CA THR A 312 24.89 -12.67 2.22
C THR A 312 23.97 -11.71 1.47
N LEU A 313 24.54 -10.61 0.98
CA LEU A 313 23.82 -9.58 0.24
C LEU A 313 23.06 -10.18 -0.95
N VAL A 314 21.76 -9.86 -1.03
CA VAL A 314 20.89 -10.25 -2.14
C VAL A 314 21.14 -9.34 -3.33
N ASN A 315 21.04 -9.90 -4.53
CA ASN A 315 21.15 -9.15 -5.78
C ASN A 315 20.11 -8.00 -5.82
N GLU A 316 20.41 -6.93 -6.54
CA GLU A 316 19.52 -5.78 -6.66
C GLU A 316 18.13 -6.09 -7.22
N ALA A 317 18.00 -7.13 -8.04
CA ALA A 317 16.74 -7.60 -8.59
C ALA A 317 15.87 -8.37 -7.57
N GLY A 318 16.34 -8.55 -6.34
CA GLY A 318 15.71 -9.38 -5.34
C GLY A 318 16.00 -10.86 -5.56
N GLU A 319 15.33 -11.72 -4.79
CA GLU A 319 15.45 -13.17 -4.91
C GLU A 319 14.14 -13.87 -4.54
N GLU A 320 13.86 -14.98 -5.21
CA GLU A 320 12.73 -15.87 -4.92
C GLU A 320 13.20 -17.29 -4.71
N PHE A 321 12.60 -17.97 -3.73
CA PHE A 321 12.86 -19.38 -3.48
C PHE A 321 11.67 -20.06 -2.81
N ASP A 322 11.66 -21.38 -2.91
CA ASP A 322 10.60 -22.24 -2.38
C ASP A 322 10.97 -22.75 -0.98
N LEU A 323 10.01 -22.70 -0.07
CA LEU A 323 10.11 -23.22 1.29
C LEU A 323 9.27 -24.49 1.41
N SER A 324 9.90 -25.61 1.73
CA SER A 324 9.19 -26.82 2.12
C SER A 324 8.78 -26.72 3.58
N ILE A 325 7.51 -26.39 3.83
CA ILE A 325 6.94 -26.29 5.18
C ILE A 325 5.88 -27.36 5.41
N THR A 326 5.53 -27.60 6.67
CA THR A 326 4.42 -28.48 7.05
C THR A 326 3.31 -27.66 7.68
N VAL A 327 2.10 -27.73 7.13
CA VAL A 327 0.90 -27.06 7.65
C VAL A 327 -0.11 -28.13 8.04
N ASN A 328 -0.49 -28.21 9.32
CA ASN A 328 -1.42 -29.22 9.84
C ASN A 328 -1.08 -30.68 9.44
N GLY A 329 0.22 -30.99 9.39
CA GLY A 329 0.73 -32.32 8.99
C GLY A 329 0.88 -32.53 7.47
N THR A 330 0.43 -31.58 6.64
CA THR A 330 0.57 -31.65 5.18
C THR A 330 1.82 -30.90 4.72
N PRO A 331 2.73 -31.54 3.95
CA PRO A 331 3.81 -30.84 3.27
C PRO A 331 3.25 -29.83 2.26
N THR A 332 3.64 -28.58 2.40
CA THR A 332 3.21 -27.45 1.57
C THR A 332 4.43 -26.71 1.07
N ASN A 333 4.47 -26.45 -0.23
CA ASN A 333 5.48 -25.56 -0.79
C ASN A 333 5.00 -24.11 -0.69
N GLN A 334 5.72 -23.26 0.04
CA GLN A 334 5.44 -21.84 0.17
C GLN A 334 6.52 -21.03 -0.54
N ARG A 335 6.15 -20.20 -1.52
CA ARG A 335 7.08 -19.27 -2.18
C ARG A 335 7.45 -18.13 -1.24
N TRP A 336 8.74 -17.83 -1.10
CA TRP A 336 9.24 -16.65 -0.40
C TRP A 336 9.89 -15.67 -1.38
N ARG A 337 9.59 -14.38 -1.23
CA ARG A 337 10.16 -13.28 -2.03
C ARG A 337 10.92 -12.32 -1.14
N ILE A 338 12.19 -12.14 -1.45
CA ILE A 338 13.00 -11.00 -1.01
C ILE A 338 12.86 -9.91 -2.09
N PRO A 339 12.23 -8.76 -1.78
CA PRO A 339 12.01 -7.70 -2.77
C PRO A 339 13.31 -7.15 -3.35
N SER A 340 13.22 -6.67 -4.59
CA SER A 340 14.26 -5.91 -5.26
C SER A 340 14.49 -4.56 -4.56
N ARG A 341 15.62 -3.91 -4.84
CA ARG A 341 15.90 -2.57 -4.31
C ARG A 341 14.85 -1.55 -4.77
N ALA A 342 14.34 -1.70 -6.00
CA ALA A 342 13.28 -0.84 -6.53
C ALA A 342 11.93 -1.11 -5.86
N GLU A 343 11.55 -2.39 -5.69
CA GLU A 343 10.31 -2.78 -5.02
C GLU A 343 10.24 -2.29 -3.56
N CYS A 344 11.39 -2.27 -2.86
CA CYS A 344 11.47 -1.67 -1.52
C CYS A 344 11.00 -0.20 -1.54
N MET A 345 11.37 0.56 -2.56
CA MET A 345 11.04 1.99 -2.65
C MET A 345 9.58 2.25 -3.07
N THR A 346 8.84 1.23 -3.52
CA THR A 346 7.40 1.35 -3.78
C THR A 346 6.61 1.67 -2.51
N CYS A 347 6.97 1.04 -1.39
CA CYS A 347 6.35 1.32 -0.09
C CYS A 347 7.14 2.36 0.71
N HIS A 348 8.46 2.38 0.59
CA HIS A 348 9.33 3.34 1.28
C HIS A 348 9.40 4.68 0.53
N SER A 349 8.25 5.30 0.27
CA SER A 349 8.13 6.60 -0.40
C SER A 349 8.30 7.76 0.58
N SER A 350 8.55 8.97 0.05
CA SER A 350 8.56 10.19 0.86
C SER A 350 7.22 10.46 1.54
N GLN A 351 6.11 10.16 0.86
CA GLN A 351 4.75 10.33 1.36
C GLN A 351 4.47 9.40 2.54
N ALA A 352 4.93 8.15 2.48
CA ALA A 352 4.88 7.21 3.60
C ALA A 352 5.91 7.49 4.71
N GLY A 353 6.76 8.51 4.53
CA GLY A 353 7.77 8.95 5.49
C GLY A 353 9.03 8.07 5.57
N LEU A 354 9.24 7.17 4.61
CA LEU A 354 10.36 6.22 4.51
C LEU A 354 10.46 5.18 5.64
N SER A 355 10.15 5.50 6.90
CA SER A 355 10.29 4.60 8.05
C SER A 355 8.98 3.87 8.36
N LEU A 356 8.69 2.83 7.56
CA LEU A 356 7.44 2.07 7.68
C LEU A 356 7.27 1.45 9.06
N SER A 357 6.06 1.56 9.61
CA SER A 357 5.70 1.10 10.95
C SER A 357 6.53 1.69 12.11
N PHE A 358 7.30 2.76 11.88
CA PHE A 358 8.06 3.46 12.93
C PHE A 358 7.40 4.82 13.20
N ARG A 359 6.24 4.76 13.88
CA ARG A 359 5.36 5.89 14.17
C ARG A 359 4.59 5.65 15.47
N THR A 360 4.03 6.71 16.06
CA THR A 360 3.31 6.69 17.34
C THR A 360 2.34 5.53 17.47
N ARG A 361 1.41 5.33 16.52
CA ARG A 361 0.42 4.25 16.60
C ARG A 361 1.02 2.84 16.71
N GLN A 362 2.20 2.62 16.12
CA GLN A 362 2.88 1.32 16.19
C GLN A 362 3.78 1.20 17.42
N LEU A 363 4.44 2.29 17.81
CA LEU A 363 5.43 2.32 18.89
C LEU A 363 4.81 2.57 20.26
N ASN A 364 3.54 2.98 20.33
CA ASN A 364 2.79 3.13 21.59
C ASN A 364 2.42 1.75 22.16
N THR A 365 3.44 1.04 22.62
CA THR A 365 3.40 -0.34 23.10
C THR A 365 4.42 -0.53 24.21
N THR A 366 4.36 -1.64 24.93
CA THR A 366 5.38 -1.94 25.94
C THR A 366 6.68 -2.37 25.27
N GLY A 367 7.81 -1.88 25.78
CA GLY A 367 9.13 -2.26 25.29
C GLY A 367 10.20 -2.13 26.38
N GLN A 368 11.45 -2.21 25.94
CA GLN A 368 12.61 -2.11 26.80
C GLN A 368 13.76 -1.42 26.07
N ILE A 369 14.47 -0.52 26.76
CA ILE A 369 15.72 0.08 26.29
C ILE A 369 16.74 -0.09 27.42
N GLY A 370 17.80 -0.88 27.18
CA GLY A 370 18.76 -1.21 28.24
C GLY A 370 18.10 -1.99 29.37
N LEU A 371 18.14 -1.45 30.60
CA LEU A 371 17.51 -2.05 31.78
C LEU A 371 16.10 -1.49 32.05
N ASP A 372 15.71 -0.42 31.36
CA ASP A 372 14.44 0.27 31.59
C ASP A 372 13.33 -0.36 30.74
N SER A 373 12.19 -0.62 31.37
CA SER A 373 10.99 -1.16 30.71
C SER A 373 9.77 -0.27 30.96
N GLY A 374 8.85 -0.25 30.02
CA GLY A 374 7.70 0.66 30.05
C GLY A 374 7.12 0.89 28.66
N ASN A 375 6.36 1.97 28.50
CA ASN A 375 5.87 2.36 27.18
C ASN A 375 7.04 2.81 26.29
N PHE A 376 7.15 2.25 25.08
CA PHE A 376 8.30 2.44 24.23
C PHE A 376 8.44 3.88 23.71
N VAL A 377 7.34 4.61 23.47
CA VAL A 377 7.42 6.05 23.11
C VAL A 377 7.99 6.86 24.27
N GLN A 378 7.58 6.58 25.50
CA GLN A 378 8.13 7.23 26.69
C GLN A 378 9.60 6.86 26.90
N LEU A 379 9.96 5.58 26.76
CA LEU A 379 11.34 5.12 26.88
C LEU A 379 12.25 5.83 25.87
N LEU A 380 11.79 6.04 24.64
CA LEU A 380 12.54 6.80 23.63
C LEU A 380 12.76 8.26 24.06
N SER A 381 11.76 8.91 24.67
CA SER A 381 11.89 10.26 25.23
C SER A 381 12.89 10.29 26.39
N ASP A 382 12.70 9.42 27.38
CA ASP A 382 13.50 9.38 28.61
C ASP A 382 14.96 9.00 28.33
N SER A 383 15.18 8.12 27.36
CA SER A 383 16.52 7.71 26.90
C SER A 383 17.16 8.73 25.94
N GLY A 384 16.47 9.83 25.61
CA GLY A 384 16.97 10.88 24.74
C GLY A 384 17.04 10.49 23.25
N TYR A 385 16.25 9.54 22.77
CA TYR A 385 16.10 9.28 21.33
C TYR A 385 15.06 10.18 20.67
N LEU A 386 14.03 10.60 21.42
CA LEU A 386 12.88 11.34 20.90
C LEU A 386 12.90 12.80 21.34
N ASP A 387 12.53 13.70 20.43
CA ASP A 387 12.30 15.12 20.69
C ASP A 387 10.83 15.49 20.42
N GLY A 388 10.31 16.44 21.20
CA GLY A 388 8.97 16.99 21.01
C GLY A 388 7.80 16.10 21.42
N LEU A 389 7.98 15.12 22.31
CA LEU A 389 6.84 14.37 22.89
C LEU A 389 5.95 15.33 23.67
N ASP A 390 4.69 15.49 23.24
CA ASP A 390 3.78 16.52 23.74
C ASP A 390 2.63 15.99 24.62
N ALA A 391 2.54 14.66 24.79
CA ALA A 391 1.48 14.01 25.55
C ALA A 391 1.95 12.68 26.13
N SER A 392 1.26 12.25 27.18
CA SER A 392 1.44 10.91 27.74
C SER A 392 1.05 9.85 26.72
N PRO A 393 1.80 8.75 26.59
CA PRO A 393 1.42 7.64 25.71
C PRO A 393 0.05 7.02 26.03
N GLN A 394 -0.47 7.18 27.25
CA GLN A 394 -1.81 6.70 27.62
C GLN A 394 -2.93 7.40 26.85
N THR A 395 -2.67 8.63 26.37
CA THR A 395 -3.65 9.45 25.65
C THR A 395 -3.40 9.47 24.14
N LEU A 396 -2.40 8.72 23.67
CA LEU A 396 -2.06 8.64 22.25
C LEU A 396 -2.75 7.43 21.62
N ALA A 397 -3.36 7.63 20.46
CA ALA A 397 -3.93 6.54 19.69
C ALA A 397 -2.85 5.48 19.34
N LYS A 398 -3.27 4.21 19.31
CA LYS A 398 -2.44 3.06 18.96
C LYS A 398 -3.11 2.18 17.92
N HIS A 399 -2.32 1.42 17.18
CA HIS A 399 -2.86 0.31 16.39
C HIS A 399 -3.26 -0.82 17.31
N VAL A 400 -4.38 -1.44 16.98
CA VAL A 400 -4.98 -2.49 17.80
C VAL A 400 -4.90 -3.82 17.04
N PRO A 401 -4.37 -4.89 17.65
CA PRO A 401 -4.37 -6.21 17.04
C PRO A 401 -5.78 -6.72 16.74
N SER A 402 -5.94 -7.52 15.70
CA SER A 402 -7.23 -8.13 15.31
C SER A 402 -7.90 -8.93 16.43
N THR A 403 -7.09 -9.45 17.37
CA THR A 403 -7.54 -10.29 18.49
C THR A 403 -7.99 -9.51 19.73
N ASP A 404 -7.77 -8.20 19.80
CA ASP A 404 -8.12 -7.40 21.00
C ASP A 404 -9.60 -6.98 20.97
N ALA A 405 -10.45 -7.85 21.50
CA ALA A 405 -11.90 -7.68 21.49
C ALA A 405 -12.42 -6.53 22.37
N ALA A 406 -11.56 -5.81 23.10
CA ALA A 406 -11.94 -4.61 23.84
C ALA A 406 -12.26 -3.44 22.89
N TYR A 407 -11.79 -3.48 21.64
CA TYR A 407 -11.99 -2.45 20.62
C TYR A 407 -13.00 -2.90 19.56
N SER A 408 -13.64 -1.94 18.89
CA SER A 408 -14.59 -2.21 17.81
C SER A 408 -13.96 -3.00 16.66
N LEU A 409 -14.80 -3.64 15.83
CA LEU A 409 -14.32 -4.26 14.59
C LEU A 409 -13.73 -3.19 13.66
N GLU A 410 -14.37 -2.01 13.57
CA GLU A 410 -13.90 -0.88 12.77
C GLU A 410 -12.49 -0.45 13.18
N THR A 411 -12.23 -0.21 14.47
CA THR A 411 -10.89 0.18 14.96
C THR A 411 -9.82 -0.84 14.54
N ARG A 412 -10.12 -2.14 14.68
CA ARG A 412 -9.20 -3.22 14.33
C ARG A 412 -9.02 -3.36 12.82
N ALA A 413 -10.11 -3.29 12.05
CA ALA A 413 -10.12 -3.39 10.60
C ALA A 413 -9.35 -2.23 9.96
N ARG A 414 -9.58 -1.01 10.43
CA ARG A 414 -8.89 0.21 10.00
C ARG A 414 -7.40 0.17 10.33
N ALA A 415 -7.03 -0.36 11.51
CA ALA A 415 -5.63 -0.63 11.82
C ALA A 415 -4.98 -1.64 10.86
N TRP A 416 -5.69 -2.71 10.51
CA TRP A 416 -5.23 -3.70 9.53
C TRP A 416 -5.04 -3.10 8.13
N LEU A 417 -5.99 -2.30 7.66
CA LEU A 417 -5.90 -1.58 6.39
C LEU A 417 -4.71 -0.63 6.38
N ASP A 418 -4.50 0.11 7.46
CA ASP A 418 -3.39 1.05 7.53
C ASP A 418 -2.04 0.34 7.42
N VAL A 419 -1.80 -0.73 8.19
CA VAL A 419 -0.49 -1.40 8.17
C VAL A 419 -0.22 -2.21 6.90
N ASN A 420 -1.25 -2.57 6.13
CA ASN A 420 -1.10 -3.39 4.92
C ASN A 420 -1.32 -2.62 3.61
N CYS A 421 -1.98 -1.47 3.64
CA CYS A 421 -2.40 -0.73 2.43
C CYS A 421 -1.93 0.72 2.39
N SER A 422 -1.87 1.44 3.52
CA SER A 422 -1.72 2.92 3.50
C SER A 422 -0.38 3.41 2.95
N TYR A 423 0.67 2.60 3.03
CA TYR A 423 1.98 2.96 2.49
C TYR A 423 1.94 3.22 0.97
N CYS A 424 0.97 2.62 0.27
CA CYS A 424 0.74 2.86 -1.16
C CYS A 424 -0.58 3.61 -1.43
N HIS A 425 -1.61 3.38 -0.61
CA HIS A 425 -2.94 3.96 -0.72
C HIS A 425 -3.14 5.08 0.29
N MET A 426 -2.66 6.27 -0.08
CA MET A 426 -2.85 7.53 0.61
C MET A 426 -2.73 8.66 -0.41
N ASP A 427 -3.11 9.88 -0.04
CA ASP A 427 -2.90 11.03 -0.92
C ASP A 427 -1.43 11.16 -1.37
N GLY A 428 -1.20 11.29 -2.68
CA GLY A 428 0.13 11.27 -3.28
C GLY A 428 0.91 9.94 -3.18
N GLY A 429 0.25 8.85 -2.80
CA GLY A 429 0.83 7.52 -2.71
C GLY A 429 1.17 6.89 -4.07
N THR A 430 1.81 5.72 -4.04
CA THR A 430 2.32 5.02 -5.24
C THR A 430 1.28 4.15 -5.95
N ALA A 431 0.08 3.99 -5.37
CA ALA A 431 -0.98 3.19 -5.97
C ALA A 431 -1.90 4.04 -6.89
N PRO A 432 -2.33 3.52 -8.05
CA PRO A 432 -3.14 4.24 -9.04
C PRO A 432 -4.64 4.41 -8.67
N VAL A 433 -5.00 4.41 -7.38
CA VAL A 433 -6.39 4.61 -6.90
C VAL A 433 -6.38 5.61 -5.75
N ASN A 434 -7.19 6.67 -5.86
CA ASN A 434 -7.30 7.72 -4.85
C ASN A 434 -8.26 7.28 -3.74
N PHE A 435 -7.79 6.43 -2.84
CA PHE A 435 -8.39 6.24 -1.53
C PHE A 435 -7.28 6.26 -0.48
N ASP A 436 -7.62 6.59 0.75
CA ASP A 436 -6.67 6.72 1.85
C ASP A 436 -6.88 5.63 2.89
N ALA A 437 -5.94 4.71 3.06
CA ALA A 437 -6.11 3.60 4.01
C ALA A 437 -5.61 3.94 5.44
N ARG A 438 -5.22 5.18 5.72
CA ARG A 438 -4.71 5.56 7.05
C ARG A 438 -5.83 5.53 8.09
N ALA A 439 -5.56 4.92 9.24
CA ALA A 439 -6.55 4.75 10.31
C ALA A 439 -6.90 6.03 11.08
N ASN A 440 -6.23 7.16 10.78
CA ASN A 440 -6.47 8.46 11.41
C ASN A 440 -7.29 9.41 10.52
N VAL A 441 -7.64 8.99 9.30
CA VAL A 441 -8.51 9.75 8.39
C VAL A 441 -9.94 9.29 8.66
N PRO A 442 -10.95 10.17 8.78
CA PRO A 442 -12.35 9.76 8.95
C PRO A 442 -12.81 8.77 7.86
N LEU A 443 -13.62 7.77 8.21
CA LEU A 443 -14.04 6.70 7.30
C LEU A 443 -14.61 7.16 5.95
N PHE A 444 -15.37 8.25 5.91
CA PHE A 444 -15.94 8.74 4.65
C PHE A 444 -14.97 9.64 3.87
N ASP A 445 -14.00 10.25 4.55
CA ASP A 445 -12.91 11.01 3.92
C ASP A 445 -11.82 10.10 3.34
N THR A 446 -11.86 8.80 3.62
CA THR A 446 -10.94 7.85 2.99
C THR A 446 -11.28 7.53 1.55
N ASP A 447 -12.43 7.96 1.02
CA ASP A 447 -12.91 7.61 -0.32
C ASP A 447 -12.93 6.08 -0.54
N THR A 448 -13.31 5.32 0.48
CA THR A 448 -13.42 3.86 0.41
C THR A 448 -14.87 3.36 0.37
N VAL A 449 -15.80 4.04 1.03
CA VAL A 449 -17.18 3.57 1.17
C VAL A 449 -18.01 4.03 -0.02
N ASN A 450 -18.67 3.08 -0.70
CA ASN A 450 -19.50 3.33 -1.89
C ASN A 450 -18.79 3.98 -3.08
N ILE A 451 -17.46 3.94 -3.12
CA ILE A 451 -16.65 4.48 -4.22
C ILE A 451 -16.47 3.45 -5.33
N ILE A 452 -16.64 3.88 -6.58
CA ILE A 452 -16.45 3.03 -7.77
C ILE A 452 -14.95 2.81 -7.97
N PRO A 453 -14.46 1.55 -8.01
CA PRO A 453 -13.06 1.26 -8.30
C PRO A 453 -12.67 1.74 -9.69
N SER A 454 -11.49 2.36 -9.83
CA SER A 454 -10.99 2.84 -11.12
C SER A 454 -10.71 1.74 -12.15
N SER A 455 -10.55 0.50 -11.69
CA SER A 455 -10.32 -0.67 -12.54
C SER A 455 -10.79 -1.97 -11.90
N GLY A 456 -11.05 -2.96 -12.76
CA GLY A 456 -11.37 -4.32 -12.34
C GLY A 456 -12.80 -4.52 -11.87
N VAL A 457 -13.73 -3.58 -12.10
CA VAL A 457 -15.15 -3.76 -11.78
C VAL A 457 -15.71 -4.96 -12.55
N LEU A 458 -16.15 -6.00 -11.83
CA LEU A 458 -16.70 -7.22 -12.42
C LEU A 458 -18.22 -7.24 -12.42
N HIS A 459 -18.86 -6.47 -11.52
CA HIS A 459 -20.29 -6.22 -11.48
C HIS A 459 -20.59 -4.72 -11.35
N PRO A 460 -21.65 -4.17 -11.97
CA PRO A 460 -21.95 -2.73 -11.92
C PRO A 460 -22.14 -2.16 -10.51
N ASP A 461 -22.55 -3.00 -9.56
CA ASP A 461 -22.77 -2.61 -8.16
C ASP A 461 -21.52 -2.77 -7.27
N ASP A 462 -20.41 -3.29 -7.81
CA ASP A 462 -19.17 -3.42 -7.03
C ASP A 462 -18.66 -2.02 -6.64
N ARG A 463 -18.26 -1.87 -5.37
CA ARG A 463 -17.60 -0.67 -4.84
C ARG A 463 -16.33 -1.07 -4.10
N LEU A 464 -15.47 -0.10 -3.75
CA LEU A 464 -14.29 -0.37 -2.93
C LEU A 464 -14.70 -1.06 -1.61
N LEU A 465 -15.68 -0.49 -0.90
CA LEU A 465 -16.44 -1.12 0.18
C LEU A 465 -17.94 -0.84 -0.03
N VAL A 466 -18.79 -1.85 0.16
CA VAL A 466 -20.25 -1.72 0.20
C VAL A 466 -20.72 -2.08 1.61
N PRO A 467 -21.28 -1.14 2.37
CA PRO A 467 -21.84 -1.42 3.71
C PRO A 467 -22.79 -2.63 3.70
N GLY A 468 -22.55 -3.60 4.57
CA GLY A 468 -23.38 -4.81 4.70
C GLY A 468 -23.20 -5.87 3.60
N HIS A 469 -22.33 -5.65 2.61
CA HIS A 469 -22.22 -6.51 1.42
C HIS A 469 -20.74 -6.81 1.08
N GLU A 470 -20.16 -7.81 1.76
CA GLU A 470 -18.77 -8.24 1.49
C GLU A 470 -18.60 -8.72 0.04
N GLU A 471 -19.63 -9.37 -0.51
CA GLU A 471 -19.63 -9.95 -1.85
C GLU A 471 -19.51 -8.90 -2.96
N ARG A 472 -19.78 -7.63 -2.65
CA ARG A 472 -19.66 -6.46 -3.55
C ARG A 472 -18.46 -5.55 -3.21
N SER A 473 -17.70 -5.89 -2.18
CA SER A 473 -16.60 -5.08 -1.66
C SER A 473 -15.25 -5.48 -2.26
N VAL A 474 -14.80 -4.73 -3.27
CA VAL A 474 -13.61 -5.04 -4.06
C VAL A 474 -12.32 -5.10 -3.23
N LEU A 475 -12.22 -4.28 -2.17
CA LEU A 475 -11.03 -4.28 -1.31
C LEU A 475 -10.79 -5.67 -0.70
N VAL A 476 -11.83 -6.29 -0.15
CA VAL A 476 -11.74 -7.63 0.46
C VAL A 476 -11.45 -8.69 -0.59
N HIS A 477 -12.08 -8.62 -1.78
CA HIS A 477 -11.82 -9.59 -2.85
C HIS A 477 -10.38 -9.54 -3.37
N ARG A 478 -9.78 -8.34 -3.45
CA ARG A 478 -8.36 -8.18 -3.81
C ARG A 478 -7.45 -8.73 -2.70
N ALA A 479 -7.74 -8.46 -1.43
CA ALA A 479 -6.98 -9.00 -0.30
C ALA A 479 -7.08 -10.54 -0.20
N ALA A 480 -8.25 -11.09 -0.51
CA ALA A 480 -8.55 -12.52 -0.46
C ALA A 480 -8.22 -13.29 -1.74
N VAL A 481 -7.83 -12.60 -2.81
CA VAL A 481 -7.59 -13.18 -4.15
C VAL A 481 -8.81 -13.97 -4.64
N ARG A 482 -10.00 -13.39 -4.49
CA ARG A 482 -11.29 -14.01 -4.83
C ARG A 482 -11.94 -13.35 -6.04
N ASN A 483 -12.95 -14.04 -6.58
CA ASN A 483 -13.82 -13.53 -7.65
C ASN A 483 -13.08 -13.02 -8.89
N GLY A 484 -11.87 -13.54 -9.18
CA GLY A 484 -11.09 -13.14 -10.36
C GLY A 484 -10.34 -11.81 -10.24
N TYR A 485 -10.33 -11.19 -9.05
CA TYR A 485 -9.55 -9.98 -8.80
C TYR A 485 -8.05 -10.27 -8.60
N THR A 486 -7.21 -9.34 -9.06
CA THR A 486 -5.76 -9.38 -8.80
C THR A 486 -5.47 -9.16 -7.31
N ARG A 487 -4.53 -9.94 -6.79
CA ARG A 487 -4.10 -9.92 -5.38
C ARG A 487 -3.60 -8.55 -4.93
N MET A 488 -3.96 -8.16 -3.71
CA MET A 488 -3.35 -7.08 -2.94
C MET A 488 -2.94 -7.57 -1.53
N PRO A 489 -1.83 -7.07 -0.94
CA PRO A 489 -0.77 -6.30 -1.59
C PRO A 489 -0.08 -7.10 -2.71
N PRO A 490 0.43 -6.43 -3.77
CA PRO A 490 0.97 -7.09 -4.94
C PRO A 490 2.44 -7.51 -4.78
N LEU A 491 3.08 -7.10 -3.68
CA LEU A 491 4.51 -7.28 -3.43
C LEU A 491 4.77 -7.88 -2.04
N ALA A 492 5.87 -8.63 -1.93
CA ALA A 492 6.41 -9.20 -0.69
C ALA A 492 5.49 -10.13 0.13
N SER A 493 4.42 -10.66 -0.46
CA SER A 493 3.54 -11.66 0.16
C SER A 493 2.94 -12.61 -0.88
N SER A 494 2.97 -13.91 -0.61
CA SER A 494 2.44 -15.00 -1.44
C SER A 494 1.33 -15.82 -0.76
N VAL A 495 1.05 -15.60 0.53
CA VAL A 495 -0.01 -16.29 1.29
C VAL A 495 -1.08 -15.29 1.73
N ILE A 496 -2.36 -15.65 1.70
CA ILE A 496 -3.44 -14.75 2.17
C ILE A 496 -3.42 -14.63 3.70
N ASP A 497 -3.78 -13.45 4.23
CA ASP A 497 -4.00 -13.26 5.67
C ASP A 497 -5.44 -13.62 6.03
N ALA A 498 -5.71 -14.90 6.29
CA ALA A 498 -7.08 -15.37 6.54
C ALA A 498 -7.75 -14.67 7.75
N ALA A 499 -6.98 -14.35 8.79
CA ALA A 499 -7.52 -13.67 9.98
C ALA A 499 -7.83 -12.19 9.69
N GLY A 500 -6.94 -11.51 8.95
CA GLY A 500 -7.19 -10.15 8.47
C GLY A 500 -8.39 -10.05 7.53
N ILE A 501 -8.53 -11.00 6.60
CA ILE A 501 -9.68 -11.07 5.69
C ILE A 501 -10.98 -11.27 6.46
N GLN A 502 -11.01 -12.22 7.42
CA GLN A 502 -12.20 -12.45 8.24
C GLN A 502 -12.59 -11.18 9.03
N LEU A 503 -11.62 -10.48 9.61
CA LEU A 503 -11.86 -9.23 10.32
C LEU A 503 -12.52 -8.17 9.41
N LEU A 504 -12.07 -8.03 8.16
CA LEU A 504 -12.69 -7.10 7.22
C LEU A 504 -14.11 -7.53 6.86
N GLN A 505 -14.35 -8.81 6.65
CA GLN A 505 -15.69 -9.35 6.35
C GLN A 505 -16.64 -9.08 7.52
N ASP A 506 -16.23 -9.43 8.74
CA ASP A 506 -17.02 -9.20 9.96
C ASP A 506 -17.35 -7.71 10.13
N TRP A 507 -16.38 -6.81 9.95
CA TRP A 507 -16.61 -5.36 10.00
C TRP A 507 -17.61 -4.89 8.93
N ILE A 508 -17.46 -5.33 7.69
CA ILE A 508 -18.32 -4.92 6.56
C ILE A 508 -19.76 -5.37 6.78
N GLU A 509 -19.97 -6.62 7.19
CA GLU A 509 -21.29 -7.21 7.36
C GLU A 509 -22.02 -6.71 8.62
N SER A 510 -21.28 -6.20 9.62
CA SER A 510 -21.84 -5.75 10.90
C SER A 510 -21.79 -4.23 11.09
N GLU A 511 -20.70 -3.71 11.66
CA GLU A 511 -20.59 -2.30 12.07
C GLU A 511 -20.69 -1.34 10.88
N LEU A 512 -20.01 -1.65 9.75
CA LEU A 512 -20.04 -0.79 8.56
C LEU A 512 -21.44 -0.68 7.96
N ALA A 513 -22.28 -1.72 8.05
CA ALA A 513 -23.63 -1.73 7.51
C ALA A 513 -24.51 -0.59 8.05
N ASN A 514 -24.18 -0.07 9.24
CA ASN A 514 -24.90 1.01 9.90
C ASN A 514 -24.15 2.36 9.88
N ARG A 515 -22.97 2.44 9.24
CA ARG A 515 -22.22 3.69 9.12
C ARG A 515 -22.84 4.56 8.02
N GLN A 516 -22.92 5.86 8.28
CA GLN A 516 -23.45 6.84 7.34
C GLN A 516 -22.52 8.04 7.23
N SER A 517 -22.41 8.58 6.01
CA SER A 517 -21.75 9.87 5.81
C SER A 517 -22.60 10.99 6.38
N PHE A 518 -21.99 12.13 6.73
CA PHE A 518 -22.73 13.31 7.15
C PHE A 518 -23.82 13.68 6.12
N SER A 519 -23.49 13.68 4.82
CA SER A 519 -24.46 13.98 3.76
C SER A 519 -25.65 13.00 3.71
N SER A 520 -25.40 11.71 3.95
CA SER A 520 -26.47 10.70 3.99
C SER A 520 -27.36 10.90 5.22
N TRP A 521 -26.75 11.14 6.38
CA TRP A 521 -27.44 11.42 7.62
C TRP A 521 -28.30 12.69 7.52
N THR A 522 -27.77 13.79 6.97
CA THR A 522 -28.51 15.04 6.72
C THR A 522 -29.72 14.79 5.83
N THR A 523 -29.57 13.99 4.76
CA THR A 523 -30.67 13.66 3.85
C THR A 523 -31.78 12.89 4.58
N GLU A 524 -31.40 11.95 5.46
CA GLU A 524 -32.35 11.15 6.22
C GLU A 524 -33.09 11.96 7.29
N HIS A 525 -32.38 12.77 8.08
CA HIS A 525 -32.95 13.44 9.25
C HIS A 525 -33.59 14.79 8.92
N LEU A 526 -33.04 15.54 7.96
CA LEU A 526 -33.51 16.89 7.62
C LEU A 526 -34.37 16.92 6.34
N GLY A 527 -34.31 15.89 5.50
CA GLY A 527 -35.16 15.72 4.33
C GLY A 527 -35.17 16.94 3.40
N GLU A 528 -36.37 17.48 3.12
CA GLU A 528 -36.58 18.62 2.21
C GLU A 528 -36.48 20.00 2.91
N ARG A 529 -35.92 20.07 4.13
CA ARG A 529 -35.74 21.37 4.82
C ARG A 529 -34.90 22.35 3.99
N PRO A 530 -35.03 23.66 4.21
CA PRO A 530 -34.24 24.66 3.50
C PRO A 530 -32.73 24.38 3.60
N PRO A 531 -31.93 24.66 2.55
CA PRO A 531 -30.48 24.42 2.59
C PRO A 531 -29.75 25.09 3.76
N ALA A 532 -30.29 26.19 4.30
CA ALA A 532 -29.74 26.85 5.48
C ALA A 532 -29.81 25.97 6.74
N ASP A 533 -30.89 25.19 6.89
CA ASP A 533 -31.09 24.27 8.02
C ASP A 533 -30.25 22.99 7.88
N GLN A 534 -29.75 22.70 6.67
CA GLN A 534 -28.94 21.51 6.38
C GLN A 534 -27.43 21.73 6.54
N SER A 535 -27.01 22.96 6.84
CA SER A 535 -25.59 23.27 7.05
C SER A 535 -25.03 22.54 8.28
N PRO A 536 -23.76 22.11 8.28
CA PRO A 536 -23.13 21.50 9.47
C PRO A 536 -23.23 22.36 10.74
N THR A 537 -23.25 23.69 10.60
CA THR A 537 -23.31 24.65 11.72
C THR A 537 -24.73 25.17 12.00
N ALA A 538 -25.76 24.58 11.39
CA ALA A 538 -27.14 24.95 11.65
C ALA A 538 -27.68 24.17 12.86
N ASP A 539 -28.60 24.80 13.58
CA ASP A 539 -29.27 24.29 14.78
C ASP A 539 -30.79 24.47 14.56
N PRO A 540 -31.45 23.48 13.91
CA PRO A 540 -32.84 23.61 13.49
C PRO A 540 -33.86 23.59 14.64
N ASP A 541 -33.52 23.02 15.79
CA ASP A 541 -34.41 22.90 16.95
C ASP A 541 -34.09 23.91 18.07
N GLY A 542 -32.95 24.59 17.99
CA GLY A 542 -32.56 25.71 18.84
C GLY A 542 -32.03 25.31 20.20
N ASP A 543 -31.54 24.07 20.37
CA ASP A 543 -31.02 23.58 21.64
C ASP A 543 -29.53 23.93 21.89
N GLY A 544 -28.89 24.56 20.90
CA GLY A 544 -27.50 25.00 20.94
C GLY A 544 -26.52 23.97 20.37
N ARG A 545 -26.99 22.85 19.82
CA ARG A 545 -26.19 21.79 19.21
C ARG A 545 -26.38 21.85 17.70
N ASP A 546 -25.27 21.98 16.98
CA ASP A 546 -25.35 22.04 15.53
C ASP A 546 -25.47 20.64 14.92
N ASN A 547 -25.94 20.59 13.67
CA ASN A 547 -26.11 19.34 12.92
C ASN A 547 -24.86 18.45 12.93
N HIS A 548 -23.65 19.03 12.92
CA HIS A 548 -22.42 18.26 12.97
C HIS A 548 -22.22 17.59 14.34
N THR A 549 -22.49 18.31 15.42
CA THR A 549 -22.49 17.77 16.78
C THR A 549 -23.52 16.65 16.91
N GLU A 550 -24.74 16.88 16.44
CA GLU A 550 -25.84 15.90 16.42
C GLU A 550 -25.44 14.61 15.65
N PHE A 551 -24.81 14.77 14.49
CA PHE A 551 -24.28 13.65 13.71
C PHE A 551 -23.18 12.87 14.45
N LEU A 552 -22.28 13.56 15.14
CA LEU A 552 -21.23 12.90 15.91
C LEU A 552 -21.80 12.15 17.11
N GLU A 553 -22.83 12.71 17.75
CA GLU A 553 -23.43 12.23 18.99
C GLU A 553 -24.60 11.24 18.81
N HIS A 554 -24.98 10.98 17.55
CA HIS A 554 -26.06 10.06 17.15
C HIS A 554 -27.43 10.49 17.70
N THR A 555 -27.70 11.79 17.64
CA THR A 555 -28.95 12.42 18.09
C THR A 555 -29.77 12.97 16.91
N ASP A 556 -31.00 13.41 17.17
CA ASP A 556 -31.95 13.87 16.14
C ASP A 556 -31.95 15.40 16.08
N PRO A 557 -31.52 16.03 14.97
CA PRO A 557 -31.37 17.49 14.86
C PRO A 557 -32.69 18.26 14.86
N LEU A 558 -33.82 17.56 14.96
CA LEU A 558 -35.16 18.13 15.05
C LEU A 558 -35.78 17.98 16.44
N VAL A 559 -35.05 17.39 17.39
CA VAL A 559 -35.53 17.08 18.74
C VAL A 559 -34.55 17.66 19.75
N SER A 560 -34.96 18.78 20.36
CA SER A 560 -34.19 19.40 21.44
C SER A 560 -33.86 18.41 22.55
N ASP A 561 -32.58 18.15 22.76
CA ASP A 561 -32.08 17.24 23.77
C ASP A 561 -30.78 17.74 24.44
N HIS A 562 -30.07 16.86 25.13
CA HIS A 562 -28.83 17.20 25.84
C HIS A 562 -27.64 16.32 25.41
N GLY A 563 -27.83 15.52 24.36
CA GLY A 563 -26.87 14.56 23.89
C GLY A 563 -26.63 13.38 24.85
N PRO A 564 -25.69 12.49 24.47
CA PRO A 564 -25.16 11.46 25.33
C PRO A 564 -24.44 12.04 26.55
N ALA A 565 -24.86 11.61 27.75
CA ALA A 565 -24.24 12.01 29.00
C ALA A 565 -23.09 11.07 29.43
N LEU A 566 -22.10 11.63 30.12
CA LEU A 566 -21.09 10.85 30.84
C LEU A 566 -21.71 10.26 32.11
N GLY A 567 -21.57 8.95 32.29
CA GLY A 567 -21.87 8.29 33.55
C GLY A 567 -20.71 8.44 34.52
N ALA A 568 -20.97 8.71 35.79
CA ALA A 568 -19.94 8.76 36.82
C ALA A 568 -20.43 8.10 38.11
N ALA A 569 -19.63 7.20 38.68
CA ALA A 569 -19.95 6.50 39.92
C ALA A 569 -18.68 6.15 40.71
N PHE A 570 -18.82 6.01 42.02
CA PHE A 570 -17.80 5.33 42.83
C PHE A 570 -18.14 3.85 42.91
N VAL A 571 -17.21 2.98 42.49
CA VAL A 571 -17.37 1.52 42.50
C VAL A 571 -16.26 0.92 43.35
N GLY A 572 -16.59 0.49 44.56
CA GLY A 572 -15.59 0.10 45.55
C GLY A 572 -14.78 1.31 45.99
N GLU A 573 -13.46 1.23 45.87
CA GLU A 573 -12.55 2.34 46.18
C GLU A 573 -12.26 3.25 44.99
N ASP A 574 -12.70 2.92 43.78
CA ASP A 574 -12.36 3.68 42.56
C ASP A 574 -13.48 4.63 42.10
N PHE A 575 -13.09 5.78 41.57
CA PHE A 575 -13.94 6.62 40.72
C PHE A 575 -13.98 6.06 39.30
N LYS A 576 -15.18 5.91 38.76
CA LYS A 576 -15.43 5.31 37.45
C LYS A 576 -16.21 6.27 36.58
N LEU A 577 -15.67 6.55 35.39
CA LEU A 577 -16.31 7.33 34.34
C LEU A 577 -16.73 6.38 33.21
N THR A 578 -18.02 6.33 32.91
CA THR A 578 -18.60 5.55 31.83
C THR A 578 -18.88 6.48 30.65
N LEU A 579 -18.28 6.18 29.50
CA LEU A 579 -18.44 6.93 28.27
C LEU A 579 -19.61 6.37 27.44
N PRO A 580 -20.29 7.21 26.65
CA PRO A 580 -21.34 6.74 25.76
C PRO A 580 -20.80 5.78 24.70
N SER A 581 -21.57 4.75 24.38
CA SER A 581 -21.28 3.83 23.28
C SER A 581 -21.79 4.43 21.99
N LEU A 582 -20.90 5.00 21.18
CA LEU A 582 -21.22 5.67 19.92
C LEU A 582 -20.47 4.97 18.77
N PRO A 583 -21.13 4.07 18.01
CA PRO A 583 -20.49 3.33 16.93
C PRO A 583 -19.81 4.23 15.89
N GLY A 584 -18.57 3.90 15.53
CA GLY A 584 -17.74 4.68 14.60
C GLY A 584 -17.26 6.03 15.15
N ARG A 585 -17.22 6.19 16.48
CA ARG A 585 -16.72 7.40 17.15
C ARG A 585 -15.60 7.10 18.14
N GLY A 586 -14.55 7.90 18.08
CA GLY A 586 -13.55 8.00 19.13
C GLY A 586 -14.01 8.98 20.21
N VAL A 587 -13.79 8.63 21.48
CA VAL A 587 -14.07 9.51 22.62
C VAL A 587 -12.79 9.73 23.41
N SER A 588 -12.45 10.99 23.66
CA SER A 588 -11.36 11.37 24.57
C SER A 588 -11.91 12.22 25.71
N VAL A 589 -11.32 12.09 26.89
CA VAL A 589 -11.78 12.76 28.11
C VAL A 589 -10.75 13.80 28.52
N GLU A 590 -11.24 15.01 28.79
CA GLU A 590 -10.47 16.08 29.43
C GLU A 590 -10.92 16.26 30.88
N ARG A 591 -9.96 16.66 31.72
CA ARG A 591 -10.18 16.95 33.14
C ARG A 591 -9.77 18.38 33.46
N SER A 592 -10.52 19.02 34.35
CA SER A 592 -10.20 20.33 34.92
C SER A 592 -10.41 20.33 36.43
N SER A 593 -9.62 21.14 37.16
CA SER A 593 -9.87 21.43 38.59
C SER A 593 -10.71 22.69 38.80
N ASN A 594 -10.91 23.52 37.78
CA ASN A 594 -11.47 24.87 37.92
C ASN A 594 -12.44 25.30 36.80
N LEU A 595 -12.82 24.41 35.88
CA LEU A 595 -13.65 24.66 34.69
C LEU A 595 -13.04 25.61 33.63
N VAL A 596 -11.82 26.12 33.87
CA VAL A 596 -11.15 27.06 32.96
C VAL A 596 -10.02 26.36 32.20
N ASN A 597 -9.14 25.68 32.94
CA ASN A 597 -7.99 25.00 32.37
C ASN A 597 -8.33 23.54 32.17
N TRP A 598 -8.44 23.13 30.91
CA TRP A 598 -8.73 21.76 30.50
C TRP A 598 -7.48 21.12 29.93
N SER A 599 -7.28 19.84 30.26
CA SER A 599 -6.23 19.02 29.69
C SER A 599 -6.74 17.60 29.53
N VAL A 600 -6.30 16.90 28.49
CA VAL A 600 -6.59 15.47 28.32
C VAL A 600 -6.21 14.73 29.59
N TRP A 601 -7.12 13.89 30.07
CA TRP A 601 -6.91 13.16 31.31
C TRP A 601 -5.90 12.03 31.08
N ASP A 602 -4.69 12.20 31.60
CA ASP A 602 -3.63 11.21 31.51
C ASP A 602 -3.95 9.98 32.37
N ILE A 603 -4.59 8.99 31.75
CA ILE A 603 -5.01 7.76 32.41
C ILE A 603 -5.16 6.61 31.38
N PRO A 604 -4.85 5.35 31.75
CA PRO A 604 -5.10 4.21 30.87
C PRO A 604 -6.55 4.14 30.42
N GLY A 605 -6.74 3.87 29.12
CA GLY A 605 -8.07 3.77 28.50
C GLY A 605 -8.61 5.05 27.88
N ASN A 606 -7.88 6.18 27.98
CA ASN A 606 -8.22 7.46 27.37
C ASN A 606 -7.46 7.71 26.04
N ASP A 607 -7.32 6.66 25.22
CA ASP A 607 -6.55 6.69 23.96
C ASP A 607 -7.33 7.21 22.74
N GLY A 608 -8.59 7.61 22.93
CA GLY A 608 -9.41 8.17 21.87
C GLY A 608 -9.90 7.16 20.82
N LEU A 609 -9.76 5.85 21.08
CA LEU A 609 -10.16 4.78 20.15
C LEU A 609 -11.49 4.14 20.57
N GLU A 610 -12.34 3.86 19.59
CA GLU A 610 -13.64 3.24 19.81
C GLU A 610 -13.52 1.87 20.51
N ARG A 611 -14.38 1.65 21.51
CA ARG A 611 -14.50 0.39 22.23
C ARG A 611 -15.59 -0.49 21.63
N SER A 612 -15.44 -1.80 21.81
CA SER A 612 -16.45 -2.77 21.40
C SER A 612 -17.78 -2.50 22.11
N ALA A 613 -18.89 -2.48 21.38
CA ALA A 613 -20.23 -2.32 21.95
C ALA A 613 -20.59 -3.41 22.99
N ALA A 614 -19.89 -4.55 22.96
CA ALA A 614 -20.06 -5.63 23.95
C ALA A 614 -19.45 -5.30 25.32
N THR A 615 -18.60 -4.26 25.42
CA THR A 615 -17.92 -3.87 26.66
C THR A 615 -18.20 -2.39 26.93
N PRO A 616 -18.83 -2.02 28.05
CA PRO A 616 -19.00 -0.62 28.43
C PRO A 616 -17.65 0.10 28.41
N TRP A 617 -17.58 1.26 27.74
CA TRP A 617 -16.37 2.06 27.73
C TRP A 617 -16.21 2.77 29.07
N GLU A 618 -15.32 2.25 29.91
CA GLU A 618 -15.17 2.72 31.28
C GLU A 618 -13.70 3.07 31.56
N ILE A 619 -13.49 4.23 32.18
CA ILE A 619 -12.20 4.70 32.66
C ILE A 619 -12.29 4.76 34.19
N ALA A 620 -11.41 4.04 34.87
CA ALA A 620 -11.39 3.96 36.33
C ALA A 620 -10.10 4.57 36.90
N ALA A 621 -10.23 5.27 38.01
CA ALA A 621 -9.12 5.90 38.72
C ALA A 621 -9.35 5.88 40.23
N PRO A 622 -8.28 5.80 41.05
CA PRO A 622 -8.42 6.03 42.47
C PRO A 622 -8.90 7.47 42.74
N PRO A 623 -9.72 7.72 43.77
CA PRO A 623 -10.19 9.04 44.15
C PRO A 623 -9.00 9.93 44.52
N SER A 624 -8.98 11.15 43.97
CA SER A 624 -7.91 12.12 44.28
C SER A 624 -8.12 12.86 45.60
N GLY A 625 -9.32 12.80 46.18
CA GLY A 625 -9.73 13.66 47.31
C GLY A 625 -9.99 15.11 46.93
N GLU A 626 -9.81 15.48 45.65
CA GLU A 626 -10.04 16.82 45.11
C GLU A 626 -11.26 16.84 44.19
N ARG A 627 -11.88 18.01 44.05
CA ARG A 627 -12.96 18.20 43.07
C ARG A 627 -12.36 18.32 41.68
N HIS A 628 -12.85 17.49 40.76
CA HIS A 628 -12.54 17.57 39.34
C HIS A 628 -13.82 17.69 38.51
N PHE A 629 -13.67 18.26 37.32
CA PHE A 629 -14.69 18.35 36.29
C PHE A 629 -14.19 17.58 35.08
N PHE A 630 -15.10 16.91 34.38
CA PHE A 630 -14.80 16.08 33.22
C PHE A 630 -15.68 16.52 32.06
N ARG A 631 -15.11 16.49 30.85
CA ARG A 631 -15.85 16.61 29.60
C ARG A 631 -15.25 15.64 28.58
N ALA A 632 -16.05 15.25 27.60
CA ALA A 632 -15.59 14.39 26.53
C ALA A 632 -15.61 15.13 25.20
N THR A 633 -14.67 14.74 24.34
CA THR A 633 -14.64 15.13 22.93
C THR A 633 -14.91 13.89 22.11
N ILE A 634 -15.90 13.98 21.24
CA ILE A 634 -16.32 12.92 20.33
C ILE A 634 -15.82 13.29 18.94
N GLU A 635 -15.14 12.36 18.29
CA GLU A 635 -14.57 12.53 16.95
C GLU A 635 -14.95 11.36 16.06
N GLU A 636 -15.10 11.60 14.76
CA GLU A 636 -15.16 10.52 13.78
C GLU A 636 -13.79 9.85 13.60
N ARG A 637 -13.79 8.55 13.28
CA ARG A 637 -12.59 7.73 13.10
C ARG A 637 -12.56 7.03 11.73
#